data_AF-A0AAD3G1H2-F1
#
_entry.id   AF-A0AAD3G1H2-F1
#
_cell.length_a   1.000
_cell.length_b   1.000
_cell.length_c   1.000
_cell.angle_alpha   90.00
_cell.angle_beta   90.00
_cell.angle_gamma   90.00
#
_symmetry.space_group_name_H-M   'P 1'
#
loop_
_entity.id
_entity.type
_entity.pdbx_description
1 polymer ?
#
loop_
_entity_poly.entity_id
_entity_poly.type
_entity_poly.pdbx_seq_one_letter_code
_entity_poly.pdbx_strand_id
1 'polypeptide(L)'
;MTAAGSRLIVRIENLLPARVPLAVTAAAEHYTATLAERMLGEEIQKIPGDPEVRNLLNWHAVEELEHKSVAFDVYRAVDGPEWLRIGVMAVLYILTIPVVSIGVLLSILADPRGWRPIKVARQTRAVFRDPLVQGLMADLRMYLKPGFHPDDIDTTALVQQWRQELFGDDGALVGHLK
;
A
#
# COMPACT_ATOMS: atom_id res chain seq x y z
N MET A 1 -20.08 -4.21 -10.55
CA MET A 1 -20.53 -4.62 -9.19
C MET A 1 -22.04 -4.49 -9.14
N THR A 2 -22.78 -5.54 -8.76
CA THR A 2 -24.25 -5.51 -8.73
C THR A 2 -24.76 -4.80 -7.47
N ALA A 3 -25.90 -4.13 -7.54
CA ALA A 3 -26.50 -3.40 -6.42
C ALA A 3 -26.75 -4.26 -5.15
N ALA A 4 -26.81 -5.59 -5.31
CA ALA A 4 -26.96 -6.54 -4.20
C ALA A 4 -25.68 -6.69 -3.36
N GLY A 5 -24.50 -6.65 -3.98
CA GLY A 5 -23.21 -6.76 -3.27
C GLY A 5 -22.91 -5.54 -2.40
N SER A 6 -23.24 -4.34 -2.91
CA SER A 6 -23.08 -3.08 -2.17
C SER A 6 -23.97 -3.03 -0.91
N ARG A 7 -25.21 -3.53 -0.97
CA ARG A 7 -26.12 -3.57 0.20
C ARG A 7 -25.64 -4.52 1.30
N LEU A 8 -24.92 -5.59 0.95
CA LEU A 8 -24.39 -6.53 1.92
C LEU A 8 -23.19 -5.95 2.67
N ILE A 9 -22.28 -5.27 1.97
CA ILE A 9 -21.12 -4.59 2.57
C ILE A 9 -21.59 -3.53 3.57
N VAL A 10 -22.50 -2.65 3.16
CA VAL A 10 -23.05 -1.60 4.04
C VAL A 10 -23.74 -2.20 5.27
N ARG A 11 -24.41 -3.36 5.14
CA ARG A 11 -24.98 -4.06 6.30
C ARG A 11 -23.91 -4.59 7.25
N ILE A 12 -22.83 -5.16 6.73
CA ILE A 12 -21.73 -5.67 7.56
C ILE A 12 -21.03 -4.50 8.27
N GLU A 13 -20.77 -3.39 7.55
CA GLU A 13 -20.18 -2.18 8.12
C GLU A 13 -21.02 -1.62 9.25
N ASN A 14 -22.34 -1.54 9.08
CA ASN A 14 -23.27 -1.07 10.12
C ASN A 14 -23.38 -2.02 11.33
N LEU A 15 -22.97 -3.28 11.20
CA LEU A 15 -22.95 -4.24 12.31
C LEU A 15 -21.62 -4.20 13.09
N LEU A 16 -20.56 -3.69 12.48
CA LEU A 16 -19.26 -3.55 13.11
C LEU A 16 -19.20 -2.25 13.92
N PRO A 17 -18.51 -2.22 15.07
CA PRO A 17 -18.19 -0.97 15.73
C PRO A 17 -17.43 -0.03 14.77
N ALA A 18 -17.76 1.27 14.76
CA ALA A 18 -17.16 2.27 13.85
C ALA A 18 -15.62 2.31 13.89
N ARG A 19 -15.01 1.88 15.00
CA ARG A 19 -13.56 1.71 15.16
C ARG A 19 -12.94 0.62 14.27
N VAL A 20 -13.71 -0.37 13.81
CA VAL A 20 -13.17 -1.46 12.97
C VAL A 20 -12.81 -0.96 11.57
N PRO A 21 -13.70 -0.26 10.82
CA PRO A 21 -13.31 0.41 9.59
C PRO A 21 -12.11 1.34 9.75
N LEU A 22 -12.05 2.13 10.82
CA LEU A 22 -10.90 3.00 11.10
C LEU A 22 -9.60 2.22 11.32
N ALA A 23 -9.65 1.08 12.03
CA ALA A 23 -8.49 0.20 12.19
C ALA A 23 -8.03 -0.39 10.85
N VAL A 24 -8.98 -0.73 9.96
CA VAL A 24 -8.71 -1.20 8.59
C VAL A 24 -8.05 -0.11 7.77
N THR A 25 -8.59 1.11 7.78
CA THR A 25 -7.98 2.26 7.10
C THR A 25 -6.58 2.53 7.63
N ALA A 26 -6.37 2.65 8.94
CA ALA A 26 -5.05 2.90 9.51
C ALA A 26 -4.02 1.80 9.16
N ALA A 27 -4.43 0.53 9.14
CA ALA A 27 -3.56 -0.56 8.73
C ALA A 27 -3.28 -0.57 7.22
N ALA A 28 -4.26 -0.22 6.39
CA ALA A 28 -4.10 -0.12 4.94
C ALA A 28 -3.15 1.02 4.57
N GLU A 29 -3.32 2.20 5.17
CA GLU A 29 -2.47 3.38 4.99
C GLU A 29 -1.03 3.11 5.42
N HIS A 30 -0.81 2.36 6.51
CA HIS A 30 0.54 1.93 6.86
C HIS A 30 1.14 0.97 5.81
N TYR A 31 0.31 0.08 5.26
CA TYR A 31 0.74 -0.86 4.23
C TYR A 31 1.15 -0.15 2.94
N THR A 32 0.33 0.78 2.47
CA THR A 32 0.59 1.59 1.28
C THR A 32 1.73 2.57 1.50
N ALA A 33 1.86 3.18 2.68
CA ALA A 33 3.02 4.00 3.03
C ALA A 33 4.34 3.22 2.99
N THR A 34 4.34 1.96 3.44
CA THR A 34 5.53 1.09 3.34
C THR A 34 5.86 0.78 1.88
N LEU A 35 4.86 0.56 1.02
CA LEU A 35 5.09 0.42 -0.42
C LEU A 35 5.58 1.72 -1.05
N ALA A 36 5.05 2.86 -0.61
CA ALA A 36 5.41 4.19 -1.09
C ALA A 36 6.88 4.52 -0.80
N GLU A 37 7.37 4.24 0.41
CA GLU A 37 8.78 4.42 0.76
C GLU A 37 9.69 3.63 -0.19
N ARG A 38 9.30 2.38 -0.51
CA ARG A 38 10.05 1.52 -1.45
C ARG A 38 9.94 2.00 -2.89
N MET A 39 8.77 2.47 -3.31
CA MET A 39 8.52 3.03 -4.64
C MET A 39 9.42 4.24 -4.89
N LEU A 40 9.55 5.13 -3.90
CA LEU A 40 10.38 6.33 -3.95
C LEU A 40 11.88 6.05 -3.78
N GLY A 41 12.26 4.81 -3.43
CA GLY A 41 13.64 4.38 -3.28
C GLY A 41 14.39 4.25 -4.61
N GLU A 42 15.71 4.47 -4.58
CA GLU A 42 16.57 4.50 -5.77
C GLU A 42 16.45 3.26 -6.66
N GLU A 43 16.34 2.07 -6.08
CA GLU A 43 16.31 0.82 -6.82
C GLU A 43 15.09 0.71 -7.73
N ILE A 44 13.92 1.18 -7.27
CA ILE A 44 12.70 1.23 -8.10
C ILE A 44 12.81 2.34 -9.14
N GLN A 45 13.36 3.49 -8.78
CA GLN A 45 13.50 4.60 -9.72
C GLN A 45 14.49 4.32 -10.86
N LYS A 46 15.39 3.34 -10.71
CA LYS A 46 16.27 2.87 -11.80
C LYS A 46 15.54 1.98 -12.82
N ILE A 47 14.33 1.49 -12.52
CA ILE A 47 13.55 0.64 -13.42
C ILE A 47 12.99 1.49 -14.58
N PRO A 48 13.26 1.13 -15.85
CA PRO A 48 12.69 1.84 -16.99
C PRO A 48 11.16 1.73 -16.98
N GLY A 49 10.49 2.84 -17.27
CA GLY A 49 9.03 2.90 -17.32
C GLY A 49 8.57 4.15 -18.06
N ASP A 50 7.27 4.22 -18.33
CA ASP A 50 6.65 5.42 -18.89
C ASP A 50 6.76 6.59 -17.90
N PRO A 51 7.27 7.77 -18.31
CA PRO A 51 7.47 8.90 -17.40
C PRO A 51 6.18 9.40 -16.74
N GLU A 52 5.04 9.42 -17.45
CA GLU A 52 3.78 9.92 -16.89
C GLU A 52 3.25 8.96 -15.82
N VAL A 53 3.31 7.65 -16.09
CA VAL A 53 2.93 6.62 -15.11
C VAL A 53 3.82 6.70 -13.88
N ARG A 54 5.13 6.91 -14.06
CA ARG A 54 6.07 7.07 -12.94
C ARG A 54 5.75 8.30 -12.10
N ASN A 55 5.47 9.44 -12.72
CA ASN A 55 5.12 10.66 -12.00
C ASN A 55 3.81 10.51 -11.22
N LEU A 56 2.79 9.85 -11.80
CA LEU A 56 1.54 9.55 -11.10
C LEU A 56 1.79 8.67 -9.87
N LEU A 57 2.57 7.60 -10.00
CA LEU A 57 2.89 6.71 -8.89
C LEU A 57 3.74 7.39 -7.83
N ASN A 58 4.70 8.22 -8.21
CA ASN A 58 5.55 8.95 -7.27
C ASN A 58 4.76 10.02 -6.50
N TRP A 59 3.85 10.75 -7.17
CA TRP A 59 2.94 11.68 -6.51
C TRP A 59 2.06 10.96 -5.48
N HIS A 60 1.40 9.87 -5.89
CA HIS A 60 0.54 9.10 -5.01
C HIS A 60 1.34 8.50 -3.84
N ALA A 61 2.56 8.01 -4.08
CA ALA A 61 3.44 7.53 -3.02
C ALA A 61 3.76 8.64 -1.99
N VAL A 62 4.00 9.89 -2.43
CA VAL A 62 4.16 11.01 -1.51
C VAL A 62 2.91 11.23 -0.65
N GLU A 63 1.72 11.18 -1.25
CA GLU A 63 0.44 11.33 -0.50
C GLU A 63 0.27 10.24 0.57
N GLU A 64 0.54 8.98 0.23
CA GLU A 64 0.43 7.85 1.17
C GLU A 64 1.41 7.99 2.34
N LEU A 65 2.61 8.55 2.11
CA LEU A 65 3.56 8.84 3.19
C LEU A 65 3.06 9.97 4.12
N GLU A 66 2.30 10.92 3.60
CA GLU A 66 1.68 12.00 4.39
C GLU A 66 0.42 11.51 5.14
N HIS A 67 -0.33 10.55 4.58
CA HIS A 67 -1.56 10.01 5.19
C HIS A 67 -1.32 9.03 6.35
N LYS A 68 -0.16 8.36 6.39
CA LYS A 68 0.10 7.24 7.31
C LYS A 68 -0.20 7.56 8.79
N SER A 69 0.19 8.73 9.27
CA SER A 69 -0.04 9.16 10.67
C SER A 69 -1.44 9.72 10.86
N VAL A 70 -1.98 10.46 9.87
CA VAL A 70 -3.35 11.01 9.91
C VAL A 70 -4.39 9.92 10.15
N ALA A 71 -4.35 8.81 9.40
CA ALA A 71 -5.31 7.73 9.56
C ALA A 71 -5.17 7.02 10.93
N PHE A 72 -3.94 6.86 11.40
CA PHE A 72 -3.65 6.27 12.71
C PHE A 72 -4.15 7.17 13.85
N ASP A 73 -3.89 8.48 13.78
CA ASP A 73 -4.31 9.45 14.77
C ASP A 73 -5.83 9.55 14.87
N VAL A 74 -6.55 9.52 13.73
CA VAL A 74 -8.02 9.45 13.72
C VAL A 74 -8.51 8.19 14.44
N TYR A 75 -7.87 7.03 14.21
CA TYR A 75 -8.21 5.80 14.92
C TYR A 75 -7.95 5.91 16.44
N ARG A 76 -6.85 6.55 16.84
CA ARG A 76 -6.51 6.77 18.26
C ARG A 76 -7.42 7.77 18.94
N ALA A 77 -7.83 8.83 18.24
CA ALA A 77 -8.71 9.89 18.76
C ALA A 77 -10.11 9.39 19.14
N VAL A 78 -10.55 8.26 18.58
CA VAL A 78 -11.82 7.60 18.94
C VAL A 78 -11.64 6.46 19.95
N ASP A 79 -10.54 6.46 20.69
CA ASP A 79 -10.17 5.43 21.66
C ASP A 79 -10.10 4.00 21.05
N GLY A 80 -9.66 3.92 19.79
CA GLY A 80 -9.43 2.66 19.10
C GLY A 80 -8.43 1.78 19.86
N PRO A 81 -8.80 0.56 20.29
CA PRO A 81 -7.95 -0.26 21.13
C PRO A 81 -6.77 -0.85 20.35
N GLU A 82 -5.62 -0.95 20.99
CA GLU A 82 -4.39 -1.38 20.33
C GLU A 82 -4.46 -2.80 19.73
N TRP A 83 -5.09 -3.73 20.44
CA TRP A 83 -5.24 -5.11 19.96
C TRP A 83 -6.01 -5.21 18.64
N LEU A 84 -6.94 -4.27 18.38
CA LEU A 84 -7.75 -4.28 17.16
C LEU A 84 -6.93 -3.86 15.95
N ARG A 85 -6.15 -2.77 16.03
CA ARG A 85 -5.26 -2.36 14.94
C ARG A 85 -4.21 -3.44 14.63
N ILE A 86 -3.67 -4.09 15.67
CA ILE A 86 -2.69 -5.17 15.52
C ILE A 86 -3.34 -6.39 14.89
N GLY A 87 -4.54 -6.77 15.35
CA GLY A 87 -5.29 -7.91 14.80
C GLY A 87 -5.65 -7.71 13.32
N VAL A 88 -6.13 -6.53 12.95
CA VAL A 88 -6.41 -6.16 11.56
C VAL A 88 -5.14 -6.21 10.70
N MET A 89 -4.04 -5.62 11.18
CA MET A 89 -2.76 -5.69 10.46
C MET A 89 -2.26 -7.14 10.34
N ALA A 90 -2.42 -7.98 11.36
CA ALA A 90 -2.02 -9.38 11.29
C ALA A 90 -2.79 -10.15 10.21
N VAL A 91 -4.08 -9.85 10.04
CA VAL A 91 -4.88 -10.41 8.94
C VAL A 91 -4.35 -9.94 7.59
N LEU A 92 -4.09 -8.64 7.39
CA LEU A 92 -3.51 -8.12 6.15
C LEU A 92 -2.13 -8.75 5.87
N TYR A 93 -1.26 -8.79 6.88
CA TYR A 93 0.07 -9.35 6.81
C TYR A 93 0.08 -10.81 6.32
N ILE A 94 -0.82 -11.64 6.84
CA ILE A 94 -0.90 -13.07 6.50
C ILE A 94 -1.60 -13.29 5.16
N LEU A 95 -2.68 -12.53 4.87
CA LEU A 95 -3.56 -12.85 3.75
C LEU A 95 -3.22 -12.13 2.45
N THR A 96 -2.54 -10.98 2.46
CA THR A 96 -2.32 -10.19 1.23
C THR A 96 -1.58 -11.00 0.16
N ILE A 97 -0.43 -11.62 0.48
CA ILE A 97 0.35 -12.38 -0.52
C ILE A 97 -0.42 -13.59 -1.04
N PRO A 98 -1.02 -14.47 -0.21
CA PRO A 98 -1.84 -15.57 -0.71
C PRO A 98 -3.00 -15.12 -1.58
N VAL A 99 -3.78 -14.12 -1.14
CA VAL A 99 -4.98 -13.66 -1.85
C VAL A 99 -4.61 -13.06 -3.20
N VAL A 100 -3.61 -12.18 -3.25
CA VAL A 100 -3.14 -11.58 -4.50
C VAL A 100 -2.56 -12.66 -5.43
N SER A 101 -1.75 -13.58 -4.91
CA SER A 101 -1.14 -14.65 -5.70
C SER A 101 -2.19 -15.58 -6.31
N ILE A 102 -3.21 -15.96 -5.55
CA ILE A 102 -4.34 -16.77 -6.03
C ILE A 102 -5.13 -15.99 -7.08
N GLY A 103 -5.45 -14.72 -6.83
CA GLY A 103 -6.18 -13.88 -7.79
C GLY A 103 -5.45 -13.74 -9.13
N VAL A 104 -4.13 -13.51 -9.09
CA VAL A 104 -3.28 -13.46 -10.30
C VAL A 104 -3.24 -14.82 -10.99
N LEU A 105 -3.07 -15.91 -10.24
CA LEU A 105 -3.05 -17.27 -10.81
C LEU A 105 -4.37 -17.61 -11.50
N LEU A 106 -5.51 -17.34 -10.86
CA LEU A 106 -6.83 -17.55 -11.44
C LEU A 106 -7.03 -16.71 -12.70
N SER A 107 -6.53 -15.46 -12.70
CA SER A 107 -6.57 -14.58 -13.87
C SER A 107 -5.76 -15.14 -15.05
N ILE A 108 -4.57 -15.69 -14.78
CA ILE A 108 -3.73 -16.36 -15.79
C ILE A 108 -4.41 -17.63 -16.33
N LEU A 109 -5.03 -18.43 -15.45
CA LEU A 109 -5.72 -19.66 -15.83
C LEU A 109 -7.00 -19.40 -16.64
N ALA A 110 -7.65 -18.27 -16.40
CA ALA A 110 -8.84 -17.84 -17.14
C ALA A 110 -8.50 -17.27 -18.53
N ASP A 111 -7.25 -16.85 -18.78
CA ASP A 111 -6.79 -16.38 -20.08
C ASP A 111 -6.42 -17.58 -20.99
N PRO A 112 -7.13 -17.82 -22.12
CA PRO A 112 -6.83 -18.91 -23.05
C PRO A 112 -5.39 -18.91 -23.60
N ARG A 113 -4.69 -17.77 -23.55
CA ARG A 113 -3.29 -17.63 -23.99
C ARG A 113 -2.30 -17.41 -22.84
N GLY A 114 -2.80 -17.29 -21.61
CA GLY A 114 -2.04 -16.91 -20.43
C GLY A 114 -1.23 -18.04 -19.82
N TRP A 115 -1.75 -19.28 -19.86
CA TRP A 115 -1.09 -20.41 -19.20
C TRP A 115 0.19 -20.86 -19.92
N ARG A 116 1.34 -20.49 -19.34
CA ARG A 116 2.69 -20.88 -19.79
C ARG A 116 3.55 -21.25 -18.57
N PRO A 117 3.52 -22.49 -18.06
CA PRO A 117 3.97 -22.83 -16.70
C PRO A 117 5.43 -22.45 -16.40
N ILE A 118 6.35 -22.69 -17.34
CA ILE A 118 7.77 -22.32 -17.18
C ILE A 118 7.94 -20.80 -17.11
N LYS A 119 7.22 -20.06 -17.98
CA LYS A 119 7.27 -18.60 -18.00
C LYS A 119 6.65 -18.02 -16.72
N VAL A 120 5.51 -18.53 -16.30
CA VAL A 120 4.82 -18.13 -15.05
C VAL A 120 5.74 -18.36 -13.86
N ALA A 121 6.28 -19.57 -13.69
CA ALA A 121 7.20 -19.86 -12.58
C ALA A 121 8.42 -18.94 -12.56
N ARG A 122 9.02 -18.64 -13.72
CA ARG A 122 10.14 -17.70 -13.84
C ARG A 122 9.74 -16.27 -13.47
N GLN A 123 8.59 -15.79 -13.93
CA GLN A 123 8.08 -14.45 -13.64
C GLN A 123 7.68 -14.31 -12.17
N THR A 124 7.03 -15.31 -11.58
CA THR A 124 6.74 -15.36 -10.14
C THR A 124 8.02 -15.24 -9.33
N ARG A 125 9.06 -16.01 -9.68
CA ARG A 125 10.38 -15.91 -9.01
C ARG A 125 11.00 -14.51 -9.16
N ALA A 126 10.82 -13.85 -10.30
CA ALA A 126 11.31 -12.50 -10.52
C ALA A 126 10.58 -11.48 -9.62
N VAL A 127 9.25 -11.57 -9.53
CA VAL A 127 8.43 -10.69 -8.67
C VAL A 127 8.84 -10.79 -7.21
N PHE A 128 9.06 -11.99 -6.68
CA PHE A 128 9.49 -12.15 -5.27
C PHE A 128 10.93 -11.68 -5.00
N ARG A 129 11.70 -11.36 -6.04
CA ARG A 129 13.04 -10.77 -5.96
C ARG A 129 13.06 -9.29 -6.32
N ASP A 130 11.91 -8.73 -6.68
CA ASP A 130 11.79 -7.33 -7.03
C ASP A 130 12.01 -6.46 -5.78
N PRO A 131 12.70 -5.31 -5.87
CA PRO A 131 12.91 -4.41 -4.75
C PRO A 131 11.62 -3.91 -4.11
N LEU A 132 10.46 -4.00 -4.78
CA LEU A 132 9.17 -3.64 -4.18
C LEU A 132 8.68 -4.72 -3.19
N VAL A 133 8.98 -6.00 -3.45
CA VAL A 133 8.45 -7.14 -2.67
C VAL A 133 9.49 -7.66 -1.67
N GLN A 134 10.77 -7.63 -2.03
CA GLN A 134 11.84 -8.25 -1.25
C GLN A 134 12.06 -7.56 0.10
N GLY A 135 11.48 -8.09 1.17
CA GLY A 135 11.61 -7.51 2.51
C GLY A 135 10.42 -6.66 2.94
N LEU A 136 9.41 -6.48 2.09
CA LEU A 136 8.19 -5.73 2.40
C LEU A 136 7.54 -6.20 3.71
N MET A 137 7.46 -7.52 3.90
CA MET A 137 6.91 -8.10 5.14
C MET A 137 7.77 -7.81 6.36
N ALA A 138 9.09 -7.67 6.21
CA ALA A 138 9.94 -7.31 7.33
C ALA A 138 9.66 -5.87 7.79
N ASP A 139 9.42 -4.96 6.85
CA ASP A 139 9.10 -3.56 7.12
C ASP A 139 7.72 -3.43 7.76
N LEU A 140 6.69 -4.06 7.18
CA LEU A 140 5.31 -4.07 7.71
C LEU A 140 5.18 -4.59 9.14
N ARG A 141 6.12 -5.45 9.58
CA ARG A 141 6.05 -6.09 10.91
C ARG A 141 6.06 -5.07 12.05
N MET A 142 6.57 -3.85 11.83
CA MET A 142 6.67 -2.86 12.89
C MET A 142 5.30 -2.39 13.39
N TYR A 143 4.30 -2.33 12.52
CA TYR A 143 2.94 -1.99 12.91
C TYR A 143 2.32 -3.00 13.89
N LEU A 144 2.79 -4.25 13.88
CA LEU A 144 2.33 -5.28 14.81
C LEU A 144 2.85 -5.07 16.24
N LYS A 145 3.79 -4.15 16.47
CA LYS A 145 4.36 -3.90 17.79
C LYS A 145 3.41 -3.06 18.66
N PRO A 146 3.26 -3.40 19.95
CA PRO A 146 2.64 -2.51 20.92
C PRO A 146 3.43 -1.20 21.05
N GLY A 147 2.73 -0.08 21.21
CA GLY A 147 3.29 1.27 21.33
C GLY A 147 3.76 1.90 20.01
N PHE A 148 3.67 1.19 18.88
CA PHE A 148 4.07 1.71 17.58
C PHE A 148 3.22 2.90 17.12
N HIS A 149 3.88 3.93 16.58
CA HIS A 149 3.27 5.01 15.81
C HIS A 149 3.86 5.07 14.39
N PRO A 150 3.08 5.37 13.34
CA PRO A 150 3.61 5.51 11.97
C PRO A 150 4.78 6.51 11.83
N ASP A 151 4.84 7.53 12.67
CA ASP A 151 5.94 8.50 12.71
C ASP A 151 7.22 7.99 13.38
N ASP A 152 7.21 6.77 13.96
CA ASP A 152 8.44 6.08 14.35
C ASP A 152 9.31 5.75 13.13
N ILE A 153 8.74 5.81 11.91
CA ILE A 153 9.44 5.78 10.63
C ILE A 153 9.56 7.22 10.12
N ASP A 154 10.76 7.79 10.22
CA ASP A 154 10.99 9.13 9.68
C ASP A 154 11.11 9.10 8.15
N THR A 155 10.10 9.66 7.48
CA THR A 155 10.06 9.81 6.02
C THR A 155 10.12 11.27 5.60
N THR A 156 10.43 12.19 6.52
CA THR A 156 10.37 13.65 6.28
C THR A 156 11.29 14.08 5.15
N ALA A 157 12.55 13.63 5.18
CA ALA A 157 13.53 13.96 4.16
C ALA A 157 13.15 13.39 2.78
N LEU A 158 12.63 12.14 2.76
CA LEU A 158 12.18 11.49 1.53
C LEU A 158 11.00 12.24 0.90
N VAL A 159 9.98 12.57 1.70
CA VAL A 159 8.83 13.37 1.27
C VAL A 159 9.29 14.74 0.77
N GLN A 160 10.18 15.43 1.49
CA GLN A 160 10.66 16.74 1.07
C GLN A 160 11.41 16.68 -0.27
N GLN A 161 12.29 15.69 -0.44
CA GLN A 161 13.00 15.47 -1.71
C GLN A 161 12.00 15.29 -2.85
N TRP A 162 11.04 14.37 -2.72
CA TRP A 162 10.10 14.07 -3.80
C TRP A 162 9.10 15.19 -4.05
N ARG A 163 8.73 15.96 -3.03
CA ARG A 163 7.95 17.19 -3.22
C ARG A 163 8.72 18.21 -4.06
N GLN A 164 10.03 18.35 -3.86
CA GLN A 164 10.85 19.22 -4.70
C GLN A 164 11.00 18.68 -6.13
N GLU A 165 11.24 17.37 -6.29
CA GLU A 165 11.36 16.76 -7.63
C GLU A 165 10.07 16.85 -8.45
N LEU A 166 8.91 16.71 -7.79
CA LEU A 166 7.61 16.75 -8.47
C LEU A 166 7.06 18.17 -8.60
N PHE A 167 7.20 19.01 -7.57
CA PHE A 167 6.48 20.28 -7.44
C PHE A 167 7.35 21.49 -7.07
N GLY A 168 8.68 21.36 -6.99
CA GLY A 168 9.60 22.50 -6.84
C GLY A 168 9.57 23.39 -8.08
N ASP A 169 10.31 24.51 -8.11
CA ASP A 169 10.21 25.52 -9.19
C ASP A 169 10.38 24.94 -10.61
N ASP A 170 11.24 23.93 -10.76
CA ASP A 170 11.48 23.17 -12.01
C ASP A 170 10.93 21.73 -11.95
N GLY A 171 9.96 21.47 -11.07
CA GLY A 171 9.44 20.15 -10.77
C GLY A 171 8.70 19.50 -11.95
N ALA A 172 8.78 18.16 -12.03
CA ALA A 172 8.25 17.39 -13.15
C ALA A 172 6.75 17.59 -13.41
N LEU A 173 5.98 17.99 -12.39
CA LEU A 173 4.52 18.18 -12.47
C LEU A 173 4.08 19.66 -12.48
N VAL A 174 4.99 20.63 -12.35
CA VAL A 174 4.62 22.07 -12.28
C VAL A 174 3.83 22.52 -13.50
N GLY A 175 4.22 22.08 -14.70
CA GLY A 175 3.51 22.42 -15.95
C GLY A 175 2.06 21.91 -16.03
N HIS A 176 1.66 21.02 -15.12
CA HIS A 176 0.32 20.42 -15.04
C HIS A 176 -0.58 21.07 -13.98
N LEU A 177 -0.03 21.93 -13.11
CA LEU A 177 -0.79 22.71 -12.13
C LEU A 177 -1.43 23.91 -12.85
N LYS A 178 -2.66 23.76 -13.34
CA LYS A 178 -3.46 24.85 -13.93
C LYS A 178 -4.69 25.16 -13.10
#